data_AF-A0A959Y0R7-F1
#
_entry.id   AF-A0A959Y0R7-F1
#
_cell.length_a   1.000
_cell.length_b   1.000
_cell.length_c   1.000
_cell.angle_alpha   90.00
_cell.angle_beta   90.00
_cell.angle_gamma   90.00
#
_symmetry.space_group_name_H-M   'P 1'
#
loop_
_entity.id
_entity.type
_entity.pdbx_description
1 polymer ?
#
loop_
_entity_poly.entity_id
_entity_poly.type
_entity_poly.pdbx_seq_one_letter_code
_entity_poly.pdbx_strand_id
1 'polypeptide(L)' 'MEELWGWYIHPLWYFYPSLSELPYLQNPARCQVSEDLAQRVSCLLLFHDLGDALSDRIAKRIIRVCGPLDTTH' A
#
# COMPACT_ATOMS: atom_id res chain seq x y z
N MET A 1 10.45 -3.10 1.87
CA MET A 1 9.84 -1.76 1.68
C MET A 1 10.74 -0.60 2.13
N GLU A 2 11.76 -0.81 2.96
CA GLU A 2 12.72 0.26 3.33
C GLU A 2 13.51 0.83 2.14
N GLU A 3 13.72 0.06 1.08
CA GLU A 3 14.43 0.53 -0.13
C GLU A 3 13.76 1.71 -0.85
N LEU A 4 12.45 1.93 -0.62
CA LEU A 4 11.69 3.02 -1.26
C LEU A 4 11.93 4.37 -0.56
N TRP A 5 12.39 4.36 0.70
CA TRP A 5 12.56 5.57 1.50
C TRP A 5 13.67 6.47 0.96
N GLY A 6 14.74 5.88 0.41
CA GLY A 6 15.83 6.63 -0.22
C GLY A 6 15.43 7.38 -1.49
N TRP A 7 14.20 7.18 -1.99
CA TRP A 7 13.70 7.75 -3.24
C TRP A 7 12.50 8.67 -3.02
N TYR A 8 12.24 9.12 -1.78
CA TYR A 8 11.07 9.91 -1.38
C TYR A 8 9.72 9.22 -1.64
N ILE A 9 9.73 7.91 -1.88
CA ILE A 9 8.53 7.10 -1.99
C ILE A 9 8.25 6.55 -0.58
N HIS A 10 7.41 7.28 0.16
CA HIS A 10 6.98 6.87 1.49
C HIS A 10 5.61 6.18 1.38
N PRO A 11 5.56 4.84 1.38
CA PRO A 11 4.30 4.14 1.41
C PRO A 11 3.58 4.43 2.73
N LEU A 12 2.29 4.75 2.64
CA LEU A 12 1.40 4.93 3.78
C LEU A 12 0.54 3.69 3.94
N TRP A 13 0.41 3.23 5.17
CA TRP A 13 -0.51 2.14 5.52
C TRP A 13 -1.82 2.72 6.02
N TYR A 14 -2.65 3.23 5.09
CA TYR A 14 -3.92 3.87 5.45
C TYR A 14 -4.95 2.90 6.05
N PHE A 15 -4.92 1.64 5.62
CA PHE A 15 -5.93 0.65 6.01
C PHE A 15 -5.46 -0.31 7.09
N TYR A 16 -4.28 -0.07 7.69
CA TYR A 16 -3.73 -0.89 8.76
C TYR A 16 -3.71 -0.13 10.09
N PRO A 17 -4.20 -0.72 11.19
CA PRO A 17 -4.92 -2.00 11.27
C PRO A 17 -6.30 -1.91 10.61
N SER A 18 -6.90 -3.07 10.30
CA SER A 18 -8.26 -3.13 9.76
C SER A 18 -9.24 -2.46 10.73
N LEU A 19 -10.30 -1.82 10.22
CA LEU A 19 -11.29 -1.16 11.07
C LEU A 19 -11.89 -2.13 12.10
N SER A 20 -12.05 -3.40 11.73
CA SER A 20 -12.54 -4.47 12.62
C SER A 20 -11.60 -4.80 13.80
N GLU A 21 -10.35 -4.38 13.75
CA GLU A 21 -9.31 -4.70 14.75
C GLU A 21 -9.03 -3.52 15.70
N LEU A 22 -9.81 -2.43 15.60
CA LEU A 22 -9.60 -1.24 16.40
C LEU A 22 -9.91 -1.50 17.89
N PRO A 23 -9.02 -1.09 18.82
CA PRO A 23 -9.07 -1.49 20.23
C PRO A 23 -10.26 -0.92 21.02
N TYR A 24 -10.97 0.06 20.47
CA TYR A 24 -12.12 0.70 21.09
C TYR A 24 -13.47 0.12 20.61
N LEU A 25 -13.46 -0.85 19.69
CA LEU A 25 -14.68 -1.54 19.27
C LEU A 25 -15.14 -2.49 20.36
N GLN A 26 -16.36 -2.25 20.87
CA GLN A 26 -16.96 -3.10 21.90
C GLN A 26 -17.45 -4.44 21.35
N ASN A 27 -17.79 -4.50 20.05
CA ASN A 27 -18.23 -5.72 19.37
C ASN A 27 -17.65 -5.77 17.95
N PRO A 28 -16.36 -6.14 17.79
CA PRO A 28 -15.71 -6.18 16.49
C PRO A 28 -16.32 -7.27 15.61
N ALA A 29 -16.88 -6.88 14.47
CA ALA A 29 -17.31 -7.82 13.44
C ALA A 29 -16.08 -8.35 12.70
N ARG A 30 -15.86 -9.67 12.74
CA ARG A 30 -14.78 -10.30 11.95
C ARG A 30 -15.00 -10.05 10.47
N CYS A 31 -14.01 -9.47 9.81
CA CYS A 31 -14.05 -9.17 8.40
C CYS A 31 -12.74 -9.66 7.76
N GLN A 32 -12.67 -10.98 7.55
CA GLN A 32 -11.45 -11.67 7.06
C GLN A 32 -10.88 -11.02 5.80
N VAL A 33 -11.74 -10.61 4.86
CA VAL A 33 -11.31 -9.96 3.62
C VAL A 33 -10.68 -8.59 3.90
N SER A 34 -11.25 -7.80 4.81
CA SER A 34 -10.71 -6.49 5.20
C SER A 34 -9.40 -6.63 5.97
N GLU A 35 -9.33 -7.58 6.89
CA GLU A 35 -8.14 -7.89 7.70
C GLU A 35 -6.96 -8.33 6.82
N ASP A 36 -7.22 -9.22 5.86
CA ASP A 36 -6.23 -9.71 4.90
C ASP A 36 -5.81 -8.62 3.88
N LEU A 37 -6.73 -7.73 3.51
CA LEU A 37 -6.43 -6.60 2.62
C LEU A 37 -5.58 -5.53 3.33
N ALA A 38 -5.91 -5.20 4.57
CA ALA A 38 -5.19 -4.21 5.39
C ALA A 38 -3.70 -4.50 5.52
N GLN A 39 -3.31 -5.78 5.58
CA GLN A 39 -1.91 -6.22 5.72
C GLN A 39 -1.12 -6.13 4.41
N ARG A 40 -1.79 -6.17 3.26
CA ARG A 40 -1.14 -6.25 1.93
C ARG A 40 -1.21 -4.94 1.15
N VAL A 41 -2.18 -4.08 1.44
CA VAL A 41 -2.35 -2.81 0.75
C VAL A 41 -1.44 -1.75 1.35
N SER A 42 -0.58 -1.19 0.51
CA SER A 42 0.21 0.01 0.81
C SER A 42 -0.17 1.12 -0.16
N CYS A 43 -0.56 2.27 0.37
CA CYS A 43 -0.87 3.44 -0.43
C CYS A 43 0.42 4.18 -0.79
N LEU A 44 0.54 4.51 -2.07
CA LEU A 44 1.58 5.41 -2.56
C LEU A 44 0.98 6.81 -2.63
N LEU A 45 1.70 7.82 -2.13
CA LEU A 45 1.29 9.21 -2.26
C LEU A 45 1.32 9.62 -3.73
N LEU A 46 0.15 9.61 -4.36
CA LEU A 46 -0.10 10.15 -5.69
C LEU A 46 -1.00 11.38 -5.50
N PHE A 47 -0.44 12.57 -5.72
CA PHE A 47 -1.16 13.83 -5.62
C PHE A 47 -1.08 14.57 -6.97
N HIS A 48 -2.01 15.50 -7.21
CA HIS A 48 -2.16 16.16 -8.51
C HIS A 48 -0.95 17.01 -8.95
N ASP A 49 -0.14 17.49 -8.01
CA ASP A 49 1.11 18.21 -8.29
C ASP A 49 2.30 17.28 -8.60
N LEU A 50 2.07 15.96 -8.64
CA LEU A 50 3.09 14.99 -9.00
C LEU A 50 3.31 15.06 -10.52
N GLY A 51 4.33 15.81 -10.95
CA GLY A 51 4.64 15.95 -12.38
C GLY A 51 4.82 14.60 -13.09
N ASP A 52 4.43 14.53 -14.36
CA ASP A 52 4.36 13.29 -15.15
C ASP A 52 5.66 12.46 -15.10
N ALA A 53 6.81 13.13 -15.19
CA ALA A 53 8.11 12.47 -15.14
C ALA A 53 8.38 11.77 -13.79
N LEU A 54 7.84 12.30 -12.69
CA LEU A 54 7.97 11.68 -11.37
C LEU A 54 6.99 10.51 -11.21
N SER A 55 5.76 10.67 -11.71
CA SER A 55 4.76 9.57 -11.75
C SER A 55 5.30 8.35 -12.51
N ASP A 56 5.88 8.57 -13.69
CA ASP A 56 6.51 7.53 -14.51
C ASP A 56 7.68 6.84 -13.79
N ARG A 57 8.50 7.60 -13.07
CA ARG A 57 9.63 7.06 -12.31
C ARG A 57 9.15 6.19 -11.15
N ILE A 58 8.12 6.63 -10.44
CA ILE A 58 7.50 5.88 -9.35
C ILE A 58 6.91 4.57 -9.90
N ALA A 59 6.13 4.63 -10.99
CA ALA A 59 5.55 3.46 -11.63
C ALA A 59 6.61 2.44 -12.07
N LYS A 60 7.66 2.90 -12.78
CA LYS A 60 8.77 2.03 -13.20
C LYS A 60 9.49 1.40 -12.01
N ARG A 61 9.65 2.14 -10.91
CA ARG A 61 10.32 1.63 -9.71
C ARG A 61 9.48 0.59 -8.99
N ILE A 62 8.17 0.82 -8.87
CA ILE A 62 7.24 -0.15 -8.29
C ILE A 62 7.27 -1.44 -9.12
N ILE A 63 7.19 -1.35 -10.44
CA ILE A 63 7.26 -2.54 -11.32
C ILE A 63 8.58 -3.29 -11.12
N ARG A 64 9.70 -2.59 -10.92
CA ARG A 64 11.00 -3.23 -10.69
C ARG A 64 11.12 -3.88 -9.31
N VAL A 65 10.56 -3.27 -8.27
CA VAL A 65 10.66 -3.74 -6.88
C VAL A 65 9.62 -4.83 -6.59
N CYS A 66 8.43 -4.71 -7.18
CA CYS A 66 7.30 -5.60 -6.97
C CYS A 66 7.08 -6.60 -8.11
N GLY A 67 7.84 -6.53 -9.22
CA GLY A 67 7.72 -7.49 -10.32
C GLY A 67 8.62 -8.72 -10.17
N PRO A 68 8.25 -9.89 -10.73
CA PRO A 68 6.93 -10.29 -11.19
C PRO A 68 6.12 -10.85 -10.01
N LEU A 69 4.95 -10.25 -9.74
CA LEU A 69 3.88 -10.99 -9.07
C LEU A 69 3.43 -12.05 -10.06
N ASP A 70 3.63 -13.32 -9.72
CA ASP A 70 3.29 -14.49 -10.51
C ASP A 70 1.98 -14.31 -11.30
N THR A 71 2.10 -14.01 -12.59
CA THR A 71 1.12 -14.44 -13.59
C THR A 71 1.24 -15.95 -13.71
N THR A 72 0.75 -16.68 -12.71
CA THR A 72 0.38 -18.09 -12.85
C THR A 72 -1.12 -18.16 -12.64
N HIS A 73 -1.85 -17.95 -13.74
CA HIS A 73 -3.18 -18.51 -13.91
C HIS A 73 -3.39 -18.93 -15.36
#